data_AF-A0A4R4ZH02-F1
#
_entry.id   AF-A0A4R4ZH02-F1
#
_cell.length_a   1.000
_cell.length_b   1.000
_cell.length_c   1.000
_cell.angle_alpha   90.00
_cell.angle_beta   90.00
_cell.angle_gamma   90.00
#
_symmetry.space_group_name_H-M   'P 1'
#
loop_
_entity.id
_entity.type
_entity.pdbx_description
1 polymer ?
#
loop_
_entity_poly.entity_id
_entity_poly.type
_entity_poly.pdbx_seq_one_letter_code
_entity_poly.pdbx_strand_id
1 'polypeptide(L)'
;MRSVTYDSWRRERNRRQRVELEDFLRRTLVDGYATRREDAWRRDHTDEDAYAASVEPNRLRWARLLGVPELKPAGPVEVEDHPLRDDVTTKWVRLPLDNGLSAEAVLATPRGDHDGRLVVFQHGLDSVPEIAFEVCDGSGAYHEAGVELVRRGFTVLAPFNVAGYEERNRLQRLAWIGGGLVEGIEFARARCLLDVVADLAPVDPGRIGMWGRSWGGLATQYWMPLEPRLRAGVISSYFNERLGKLAVPDPRYTCFLDTPAFHAHHPGLLREFADADLLSLICPRPVMVQHGWADDIGWPAEVAAEFERAREHWARLGHADRVRLELHGGGHEAEPDSAITWLERWL
;
A
#
# COMPACT_ATOMS: atom_id res chain seq x y z
N MET A 1 -7.32 53.78 16.91
CA MET A 1 -8.49 53.51 16.02
C MET A 1 -8.13 53.01 14.62
N ARG A 2 -7.06 53.48 13.95
CA ARG A 2 -6.66 52.98 12.60
C ARG A 2 -6.09 51.54 12.55
N SER A 3 -5.55 51.00 13.65
CA SER A 3 -4.97 49.64 13.69
C SER A 3 -6.04 48.53 13.73
N VAL A 4 -7.11 48.72 14.52
CA VAL A 4 -8.21 47.73 14.66
C VAL A 4 -8.96 47.53 13.34
N THR A 5 -9.16 48.61 12.58
CA THR A 5 -9.79 48.56 11.25
C THR A 5 -8.88 47.92 10.21
N TYR A 6 -7.56 48.15 10.29
CA TYR A 6 -6.57 47.58 9.37
C TYR A 6 -6.50 46.05 9.49
N ASP A 7 -6.50 45.55 10.72
CA ASP A 7 -6.49 44.11 10.97
C ASP A 7 -7.81 43.43 10.58
N SER A 8 -8.95 44.13 10.65
CA SER A 8 -10.25 43.58 10.30
C SER A 8 -10.42 43.31 8.81
N TRP A 9 -10.08 44.28 7.93
CA TRP A 9 -10.23 44.07 6.49
C TRP A 9 -9.21 43.06 5.95
N ARG A 10 -7.99 43.03 6.53
CA ARG A 10 -6.96 42.06 6.16
C ARG A 10 -7.42 40.64 6.50
N ARG A 11 -7.93 40.42 7.71
CA ARG A 11 -8.49 39.12 8.11
C ARG A 11 -9.63 38.68 7.20
N GLU A 12 -10.53 39.60 6.86
CA GLU A 12 -11.66 39.29 5.98
C GLU A 12 -11.20 38.94 4.56
N ARG A 13 -10.30 39.73 3.96
CA ARG A 13 -9.75 39.43 2.63
C ARG A 13 -8.99 38.11 2.61
N ASN A 14 -8.18 37.84 3.64
CA ASN A 14 -7.48 36.58 3.77
C ASN A 14 -8.44 35.40 3.92
N ARG A 15 -9.50 35.54 4.73
CA ARG A 15 -10.53 34.50 4.89
C ARG A 15 -11.23 34.20 3.57
N ARG A 16 -11.67 35.24 2.86
CA ARG A 16 -12.31 35.10 1.55
C ARG A 16 -11.37 34.43 0.54
N GLN A 17 -10.14 34.92 0.41
CA GLN A 17 -9.15 34.35 -0.52
C GLN A 17 -8.85 32.89 -0.20
N ARG A 18 -8.75 32.52 1.08
CA ARG A 18 -8.55 31.13 1.52
C ARG A 18 -9.68 30.24 1.04
N VAL A 19 -10.94 30.64 1.28
CA VAL A 19 -12.12 29.88 0.88
C VAL A 19 -12.18 29.75 -0.65
N GLU A 20 -12.01 30.84 -1.40
CA GLU A 20 -12.02 30.83 -2.86
C GLU A 20 -10.96 29.89 -3.45
N LEU A 21 -9.75 29.90 -2.89
CA LEU A 21 -8.64 29.04 -3.32
C LEU A 21 -8.88 27.57 -2.95
N GLU A 22 -9.34 27.29 -1.73
CA GLU A 22 -9.64 25.93 -1.28
C GLU A 22 -10.75 25.31 -2.12
N ASP A 23 -11.83 26.06 -2.39
CA ASP A 23 -12.91 25.64 -3.28
C ASP A 23 -12.43 25.38 -4.71
N PHE A 24 -11.57 26.26 -5.25
CA PHE A 24 -11.00 26.07 -6.59
C PHE A 24 -10.15 24.79 -6.66
N LEU A 25 -9.26 24.57 -5.68
CA LEU A 25 -8.40 23.39 -5.62
C LEU A 25 -9.22 22.11 -5.43
N ARG A 26 -10.22 22.14 -4.55
CA ARG A 26 -11.12 21.01 -4.30
C ARG A 26 -11.95 20.65 -5.53
N ARG A 27 -12.61 21.61 -6.18
CA ARG A 27 -13.33 21.36 -7.44
C ARG A 27 -12.41 20.81 -8.52
N THR A 28 -11.18 21.32 -8.59
CA THR A 28 -10.19 20.79 -9.52
C THR A 28 -9.89 19.33 -9.19
N LEU A 29 -9.54 19.01 -7.95
CA LEU A 29 -9.16 17.65 -7.54
C LEU A 29 -10.31 16.65 -7.60
N VAL A 30 -11.50 17.04 -7.16
CA VAL A 30 -12.66 16.15 -6.97
C VAL A 30 -13.56 16.15 -8.21
N ASP A 31 -14.26 17.25 -8.48
CA ASP A 31 -15.26 17.32 -9.56
C ASP A 31 -14.63 17.11 -10.94
N GLY A 32 -13.42 17.63 -11.14
CA GLY A 32 -12.68 17.46 -12.40
C GLY A 32 -12.00 16.09 -12.58
N TYR A 33 -12.04 15.20 -11.58
CA TYR A 33 -11.31 13.93 -11.63
C TYR A 33 -11.82 13.01 -12.74
N ALA A 34 -13.14 12.89 -12.89
CA ALA A 34 -13.75 11.99 -13.88
C ALA A 34 -13.25 12.30 -15.30
N THR A 35 -13.24 13.58 -15.70
CA THR A 35 -12.73 14.01 -17.01
C THR A 35 -11.25 13.71 -17.18
N ARG A 36 -10.41 14.01 -16.18
CA ARG A 36 -8.97 13.71 -16.27
C ARG A 36 -8.69 12.21 -16.37
N ARG A 37 -9.45 11.40 -15.65
CA ARG A 37 -9.38 9.94 -15.72
C ARG A 37 -9.80 9.46 -17.11
N GLU A 38 -10.91 9.97 -17.64
CA GLU A 38 -11.35 9.65 -19.01
C GLU A 38 -10.30 10.02 -20.05
N ASP A 39 -9.49 11.06 -19.85
CA ASP A 39 -8.39 11.40 -20.76
C ASP A 39 -7.16 10.50 -20.58
N ALA A 40 -6.83 10.13 -19.34
CA ALA A 40 -5.61 9.40 -19.01
C ALA A 40 -5.69 7.87 -19.18
N TRP A 41 -6.89 7.30 -19.31
CA TRP A 41 -7.10 5.85 -19.31
C TRP A 41 -7.78 5.34 -20.58
N ARG A 42 -7.25 4.26 -21.15
CA ARG A 42 -7.82 3.56 -22.32
C ARG A 42 -7.72 2.04 -22.09
N ARG A 43 -8.53 1.51 -21.16
CA ARG A 43 -8.52 0.08 -20.81
C ARG A 43 -9.19 -0.73 -21.92
N ASP A 44 -8.51 -1.76 -22.41
CA ASP A 44 -9.05 -2.72 -23.36
C ASP A 44 -9.46 -3.99 -22.62
N HIS A 45 -10.73 -4.39 -22.72
CA HIS A 45 -11.26 -5.57 -22.02
C HIS A 45 -11.48 -6.76 -22.96
N THR A 46 -10.80 -6.79 -24.11
CA THR A 46 -10.91 -7.88 -25.09
C THR A 46 -10.45 -9.22 -24.51
N ASP A 47 -9.29 -9.23 -23.85
CA ASP A 47 -8.71 -10.37 -23.13
C ASP A 47 -7.67 -9.88 -22.10
N GLU A 48 -7.04 -10.80 -21.36
CA GLU A 48 -6.04 -10.47 -20.34
C GLU A 48 -4.80 -9.75 -20.91
N ASP A 49 -4.33 -10.15 -22.10
CA ASP A 49 -3.12 -9.61 -22.73
C ASP A 49 -3.38 -8.20 -23.28
N ALA A 50 -4.51 -8.00 -23.95
CA ALA A 50 -4.97 -6.71 -24.41
C ALA A 50 -5.16 -5.73 -23.24
N TYR A 51 -5.76 -6.21 -22.13
CA TYR A 51 -5.90 -5.41 -20.92
C TYR A 51 -4.53 -5.00 -20.36
N ALA A 52 -3.63 -5.96 -20.18
CA ALA A 52 -2.28 -5.72 -19.66
C ALA A 52 -1.52 -4.71 -20.53
N ALA A 53 -1.56 -4.85 -21.85
CA ALA A 53 -0.93 -3.93 -22.78
C ALA A 53 -1.55 -2.52 -22.72
N SER A 54 -2.88 -2.44 -22.58
CA SER A 54 -3.61 -1.16 -22.55
C SER A 54 -3.32 -0.31 -21.31
N VAL A 55 -3.01 -0.94 -20.17
CA VAL A 55 -2.69 -0.26 -18.90
C VAL A 55 -1.20 -0.09 -18.65
N GLU A 56 -0.33 -0.67 -19.49
CA GLU A 56 1.12 -0.57 -19.33
C GLU A 56 1.62 0.89 -19.33
N PRO A 57 1.14 1.80 -20.19
CA PRO A 57 1.50 3.22 -20.10
C PRO A 57 1.14 3.87 -18.76
N ASN A 58 0.09 3.38 -18.09
CA ASN A 58 -0.33 3.85 -16.77
C ASN A 58 0.57 3.27 -15.68
N ARG A 59 1.00 2.01 -15.76
CA ARG A 59 2.03 1.45 -14.86
C ARG A 59 3.34 2.20 -14.96
N LEU A 60 3.78 2.56 -16.18
CA LEU A 60 4.99 3.37 -16.38
C LEU A 60 4.86 4.79 -15.77
N ARG A 61 3.69 5.41 -15.86
CA ARG A 61 3.43 6.70 -15.19
C ARG A 61 3.38 6.56 -13.67
N TRP A 62 2.81 5.48 -13.18
CA TRP A 62 2.79 5.14 -11.76
C TRP A 62 4.20 4.95 -11.20
N ALA A 63 5.05 4.16 -11.89
CA ALA A 63 6.46 3.99 -11.53
C ALA A 63 7.22 5.33 -11.50
N ARG A 64 6.97 6.21 -12.47
CA ARG A 64 7.55 7.56 -12.49
C ARG A 64 7.06 8.44 -11.34
N LEU A 65 5.79 8.36 -10.98
CA LEU A 65 5.24 9.10 -9.85
C LEU A 65 5.87 8.64 -8.52
N LEU A 66 6.03 7.33 -8.33
CA LEU A 66 6.73 6.79 -7.16
C LEU A 66 8.22 7.20 -7.14
N GLY A 67 8.83 7.44 -8.30
CA GLY A 67 10.24 7.77 -8.41
C GLY A 67 11.14 6.60 -8.00
N VAL A 68 10.77 5.37 -8.42
CA VAL A 68 11.48 4.13 -8.05
C VAL A 68 12.93 4.19 -8.53
N PRO A 69 13.93 4.21 -7.63
CA PRO A 69 15.33 4.18 -8.03
C PRO A 69 15.75 2.78 -8.49
N GLU A 70 16.78 2.71 -9.33
CA GLU A 70 17.51 1.46 -9.53
C GLU A 70 18.48 1.27 -8.35
N LEU A 71 18.29 0.20 -7.59
CA LEU A 71 19.19 -0.21 -6.51
C LEU A 71 19.78 -1.58 -6.85
N LYS A 72 21.04 -1.80 -6.47
CA LYS A 72 21.73 -3.07 -6.68
C LYS A 72 22.39 -3.55 -5.38
N PRO A 73 22.49 -4.87 -5.17
CA PRO A 73 23.32 -5.43 -4.11
C PRO A 73 24.75 -4.88 -4.17
N ALA A 74 25.26 -4.40 -3.04
CA ALA A 74 26.64 -3.92 -2.88
C ALA A 74 27.53 -4.91 -2.12
N GLY A 75 26.97 -6.01 -1.63
CA GLY A 75 27.66 -7.03 -0.87
C GLY A 75 26.83 -8.31 -0.75
N PRO A 76 27.37 -9.35 -0.09
CA PRO A 76 26.61 -10.56 0.21
C PRO A 76 25.46 -10.23 1.18
N VAL A 77 24.40 -11.04 1.11
CA VAL A 77 23.33 -10.99 2.11
C VAL A 77 23.85 -11.45 3.46
N GLU A 78 23.55 -10.66 4.49
CA GLU A 78 23.87 -10.93 5.88
C GLU A 78 22.62 -11.53 6.54
N VAL A 79 22.82 -12.62 7.30
CA VAL A 79 21.72 -13.37 7.91
C VAL A 79 22.08 -13.69 9.35
N GLU A 80 21.21 -13.28 10.27
CA GLU A 80 21.39 -13.49 11.71
C GLU A 80 20.16 -14.19 12.29
N ASP A 81 20.36 -15.06 13.28
CA ASP A 81 19.24 -15.65 14.01
C ASP A 81 18.48 -14.55 14.76
N HIS A 82 17.15 -14.54 14.62
CA HIS A 82 16.31 -13.50 15.20
C HIS A 82 15.06 -14.14 15.81
N PRO A 83 15.19 -14.94 16.88
CA PRO A 83 14.09 -15.72 17.43
C PRO A 83 12.99 -14.80 18.00
N LEU A 84 11.79 -14.87 17.42
CA LEU A 84 10.62 -14.12 17.87
C LEU A 84 9.63 -14.98 18.66
N ARG A 85 9.53 -16.27 18.31
CA ARG A 85 8.67 -17.27 18.96
C ARG A 85 9.32 -18.64 18.90
N ASP A 86 8.91 -19.53 19.79
CA ASP A 86 9.42 -20.90 19.82
C ASP A 86 8.94 -21.72 18.62
N ASP A 87 7.72 -21.53 18.12
CA ASP A 87 7.11 -22.38 17.10
C ASP A 87 7.45 -22.00 15.65
N VAL A 88 8.18 -20.90 15.45
CA VAL A 88 8.56 -20.35 14.14
C VAL A 88 10.06 -20.14 14.07
N THR A 89 10.69 -20.47 12.94
CA THR A 89 12.10 -20.12 12.70
C THR A 89 12.17 -18.76 12.03
N THR A 90 12.74 -17.78 12.73
CA THR A 90 12.87 -16.40 12.25
C THR A 90 14.33 -15.96 12.19
N LYS A 91 14.69 -15.26 11.11
CA LYS A 91 16.02 -14.69 10.87
C LYS A 91 15.90 -13.21 10.50
N TRP A 92 16.88 -12.41 10.92
CA TRP A 92 17.07 -11.07 10.39
C TRP A 92 17.92 -11.16 9.13
N VAL A 93 17.41 -10.60 8.04
CA VAL A 93 18.09 -10.55 6.75
C VAL A 93 18.43 -9.10 6.47
N ARG A 94 19.71 -8.83 6.18
CA ARG A 94 20.21 -7.53 5.77
C ARG A 94 20.97 -7.67 4.46
N LEU A 95 20.51 -6.99 3.43
CA LEU A 95 21.15 -6.90 2.13
C LEU A 95 21.75 -5.51 1.95
N PRO A 96 23.08 -5.35 2.01
CA PRO A 96 23.74 -4.10 1.65
C PRO A 96 23.44 -3.74 0.19
N LEU A 97 23.03 -2.50 -0.05
CA LEU A 97 22.75 -1.96 -1.38
C LEU A 97 23.74 -0.83 -1.72
N ASP A 98 23.80 -0.45 -2.99
CA ASP A 98 24.51 0.75 -3.40
C ASP A 98 23.96 2.04 -2.72
N ASN A 99 24.68 3.14 -2.89
CA ASN A 99 24.31 4.45 -2.35
C ASN A 99 24.17 4.52 -0.80
N GLY A 100 24.77 3.54 -0.09
CA GLY A 100 24.75 3.50 1.37
C GLY A 100 23.41 3.06 1.98
N LEU A 101 22.56 2.42 1.18
CA LEU A 101 21.30 1.84 1.65
C LEU A 101 21.45 0.37 2.03
N SER A 102 20.45 -0.15 2.74
CA SER A 102 20.26 -1.58 2.99
C SER A 102 18.80 -1.93 2.79
N ALA A 103 18.51 -3.11 2.25
CA ALA A 103 17.20 -3.71 2.37
C ALA A 103 17.21 -4.74 3.51
N GLU A 104 16.25 -4.64 4.41
CA GLU A 104 16.22 -5.43 5.64
C GLU A 104 14.85 -6.05 5.83
N ALA A 105 14.81 -7.24 6.42
CA ALA A 105 13.57 -7.95 6.67
C ALA A 105 13.70 -8.99 7.78
N VAL A 106 12.57 -9.30 8.42
CA VAL A 106 12.41 -10.58 9.11
C VAL A 106 12.02 -11.63 8.08
N LEU A 107 12.78 -12.70 7.98
CA LEU A 107 12.44 -13.90 7.20
C LEU A 107 11.99 -15.00 8.17
N ALA A 108 10.74 -15.44 8.05
CA ALA A 108 10.19 -16.54 8.81
C ALA A 108 9.86 -17.72 7.91
N THR A 109 10.26 -18.92 8.32
CA THR A 109 10.03 -20.15 7.57
C THR A 109 9.29 -21.19 8.41
N PRO A 110 8.41 -22.00 7.80
CA PRO A 110 7.83 -23.17 8.48
C PRO A 110 8.90 -24.13 8.97
N ARG A 111 8.59 -24.87 10.04
CA ARG A 111 9.43 -26.00 10.46
C ARG A 111 9.15 -27.19 9.54
N GLY A 112 10.20 -27.78 8.97
CA GLY A 112 10.08 -28.95 8.11
C GLY A 112 9.91 -28.58 6.63
N ASP A 113 9.30 -29.47 5.86
CA ASP A 113 9.11 -29.30 4.41
C ASP A 113 7.99 -28.29 4.12
N HIS A 114 8.22 -27.37 3.18
CA HIS A 114 7.25 -26.35 2.78
C HIS A 114 7.31 -26.12 1.27
N ASP A 115 6.15 -25.82 0.66
CA ASP A 115 5.91 -25.93 -0.78
C ASP A 115 6.31 -24.69 -1.60
N GLY A 116 7.15 -23.82 -1.02
CA GLY A 116 7.70 -22.64 -1.68
C GLY A 116 6.76 -21.43 -1.77
N ARG A 117 5.56 -21.47 -1.20
CA ARG A 117 4.69 -20.28 -1.15
C ARG A 117 5.31 -19.21 -0.26
N LEU A 118 5.40 -17.98 -0.76
CA LEU A 118 5.97 -16.83 -0.04
C LEU A 118 4.92 -15.73 0.09
N VAL A 119 4.83 -15.11 1.26
CA VAL A 119 4.08 -13.86 1.45
C VAL A 119 5.02 -12.76 1.89
N VAL A 120 5.06 -11.67 1.12
CA VAL A 120 5.65 -10.41 1.56
C VAL A 120 4.65 -9.74 2.50
N PHE A 121 4.97 -9.65 3.80
CA PHE A 121 4.10 -9.07 4.80
C PHE A 121 4.56 -7.67 5.19
N GLN A 122 3.86 -6.63 4.72
CA GLN A 122 4.25 -5.25 4.99
C GLN A 122 3.50 -4.67 6.18
N HIS A 123 4.25 -4.19 7.16
CA HIS A 123 3.73 -3.50 8.34
C HIS A 123 3.20 -2.09 8.01
N GLY A 124 2.36 -1.55 8.88
CA GLY A 124 1.79 -0.20 8.84
C GLY A 124 2.75 0.88 9.32
N LEU A 125 2.27 2.14 9.30
CA LEU A 125 3.08 3.35 9.45
C LEU A 125 3.88 3.42 10.77
N ASP A 126 3.31 2.96 11.86
CA ASP A 126 3.86 3.12 13.22
C ASP A 126 4.25 1.76 13.83
N SER A 127 4.76 0.86 13.00
CA SER A 127 5.11 -0.50 13.39
C SER A 127 6.36 -0.97 12.66
N VAL A 128 6.86 -2.15 13.02
CA VAL A 128 8.07 -2.79 12.49
C VAL A 128 7.77 -4.24 12.09
N PRO A 129 8.60 -4.92 11.29
CA PRO A 129 8.34 -6.26 10.75
C PRO A 129 7.92 -7.33 11.77
N GLU A 130 8.49 -7.28 12.96
CA GLU A 130 8.23 -8.19 14.08
C GLU A 130 6.75 -8.19 14.49
N ILE A 131 6.00 -7.15 14.12
CA ILE A 131 4.57 -7.06 14.40
C ILE A 131 3.73 -8.10 13.68
N ALA A 132 4.21 -8.65 12.56
CA ALA A 132 3.56 -9.80 11.93
C ALA A 132 3.46 -11.00 12.89
N PHE A 133 4.30 -11.05 13.94
CA PHE A 133 4.36 -12.09 14.96
C PHE A 133 3.92 -11.59 16.36
N GLU A 134 3.31 -10.40 16.43
CA GLU A 134 2.80 -9.72 17.64
C GLU A 134 3.81 -9.43 18.75
N VAL A 135 5.09 -9.29 18.41
CA VAL A 135 6.14 -9.09 19.44
C VAL A 135 6.24 -7.63 19.92
N CYS A 136 5.59 -6.65 19.26
CA CYS A 136 5.97 -5.23 19.45
C CYS A 136 4.90 -4.22 19.88
N ASP A 137 3.60 -4.37 19.58
CA ASP A 137 2.64 -3.26 19.83
C ASP A 137 1.47 -3.56 20.78
N GLY A 138 1.25 -4.81 21.20
CA GLY A 138 0.15 -5.15 22.13
C GLY A 138 -1.25 -4.73 21.67
N SER A 139 -1.39 -4.20 20.44
CA SER A 139 -2.64 -3.70 19.89
C SER A 139 -3.56 -4.83 19.45
N GLY A 140 -2.98 -6.01 19.17
CA GLY A 140 -3.67 -7.15 18.58
C GLY A 140 -4.14 -6.91 17.14
N ALA A 141 -3.82 -5.77 16.52
CA ALA A 141 -4.38 -5.39 15.22
C ALA A 141 -3.92 -6.25 14.04
N TYR A 142 -2.94 -7.13 14.26
CA TYR A 142 -2.42 -8.07 13.26
C TYR A 142 -2.82 -9.52 13.53
N HIS A 143 -3.38 -9.83 14.71
CA HIS A 143 -3.92 -11.14 15.09
C HIS A 143 -2.98 -12.32 14.77
N GLU A 144 -1.70 -12.17 15.13
CA GLU A 144 -0.61 -13.14 14.85
C GLU A 144 -0.55 -13.61 13.38
N ALA A 145 -0.97 -12.79 12.41
CA ALA A 145 -1.10 -13.17 11.01
C ALA A 145 0.14 -13.84 10.40
N GLY A 146 1.34 -13.36 10.72
CA GLY A 146 2.60 -13.95 10.27
C GLY A 146 2.86 -15.34 10.86
N VAL A 147 2.44 -15.58 12.11
CA VAL A 147 2.52 -16.91 12.74
C VAL A 147 1.59 -17.88 12.03
N GLU A 148 0.34 -17.47 11.79
CA GLU A 148 -0.65 -18.34 11.15
C GLU A 148 -0.26 -18.65 9.69
N LEU A 149 0.26 -17.67 8.95
CA LEU A 149 0.85 -17.92 7.63
C LEU A 149 1.93 -19.01 7.68
N VAL A 150 2.88 -18.90 8.61
CA VAL A 150 3.95 -19.89 8.77
C VAL A 150 3.39 -21.27 9.12
N ARG A 151 2.40 -21.35 10.03
CA ARG A 151 1.73 -22.61 10.38
C ARG A 151 1.02 -23.25 9.19
N ARG A 152 0.57 -22.45 8.22
CA ARG A 152 -0.09 -22.88 6.99
C ARG A 152 0.87 -23.16 5.83
N GLY A 153 2.19 -23.15 6.12
CA GLY A 153 3.24 -23.55 5.20
C GLY A 153 3.79 -22.41 4.34
N PHE A 154 3.41 -21.16 4.60
CA PHE A 154 3.98 -20.02 3.90
C PHE A 154 5.32 -19.61 4.51
N THR A 155 6.31 -19.35 3.66
CA THR A 155 7.42 -18.48 4.03
C THR A 155 6.89 -17.05 4.15
N VAL A 156 7.32 -16.31 5.16
CA VAL A 156 6.97 -14.89 5.36
C VAL A 156 8.23 -14.05 5.27
N LEU A 157 8.25 -13.08 4.36
CA LEU A 157 9.27 -12.04 4.28
C LEU A 157 8.63 -10.73 4.71
N ALA A 158 9.04 -10.17 5.85
CA ALA A 158 8.49 -8.93 6.37
C ALA A 158 9.53 -7.80 6.28
N PRO A 159 9.47 -6.92 5.24
CA PRO A 159 10.48 -5.89 5.04
C PRO A 159 10.39 -4.76 6.07
N PHE A 160 11.56 -4.30 6.53
CA PHE A 160 11.71 -3.16 7.42
C PHE A 160 11.64 -1.84 6.63
N ASN A 161 10.64 -1.03 6.96
CA ASN A 161 10.48 0.33 6.49
C ASN A 161 10.45 1.30 7.67
N VAL A 162 10.64 2.59 7.38
CA VAL A 162 10.66 3.59 8.46
C VAL A 162 9.30 3.59 9.15
N ALA A 163 9.35 3.47 10.48
CA ALA A 163 8.21 3.66 11.36
C ALA A 163 8.17 5.11 11.82
N GLY A 164 6.97 5.60 12.14
CA GLY A 164 6.77 6.90 12.75
C GLY A 164 6.36 7.98 11.78
N TYR A 165 5.45 8.81 12.27
CA TYR A 165 4.75 9.80 11.48
C TYR A 165 5.63 11.01 11.12
N GLU A 166 6.41 11.50 12.08
CA GLU A 166 7.30 12.66 11.88
C GLU A 166 8.54 12.29 11.08
N GLU A 167 9.06 11.09 11.30
CA GLU A 167 10.15 10.48 10.54
C GLU A 167 9.75 10.38 9.07
N ARG A 168 8.59 9.79 8.78
CA ARG A 168 8.10 9.69 7.40
C ARG A 168 7.81 11.06 6.81
N ASN A 169 7.16 11.98 7.52
CA ASN A 169 6.95 13.36 7.05
C ASN A 169 8.27 14.04 6.66
N ARG A 170 9.33 13.84 7.45
CA ARG A 170 10.66 14.39 7.18
C ARG A 170 11.27 13.80 5.93
N LEU A 171 11.26 12.49 5.78
CA LEU A 171 11.80 11.82 4.59
C LEU A 171 10.99 12.16 3.33
N GLN A 172 9.66 12.25 3.46
CA GLN A 172 8.79 12.56 2.32
C GLN A 172 9.07 13.95 1.75
N ARG A 173 9.33 14.95 2.60
CA ARG A 173 9.74 16.28 2.14
C ARG A 173 11.01 16.23 1.28
N LEU A 174 11.99 15.41 1.65
CA LEU A 174 13.22 15.24 0.88
C LEU A 174 12.93 14.54 -0.45
N ALA A 175 12.16 13.45 -0.43
CA ALA A 175 11.79 12.71 -1.63
C ALA A 175 11.04 13.60 -2.63
N TRP A 176 10.07 14.39 -2.16
CA TRP A 176 9.29 15.29 -3.02
C TRP A 176 10.12 16.36 -3.69
N ILE A 177 11.07 16.98 -2.97
CA ILE A 177 12.00 17.95 -3.55
C ILE A 177 12.86 17.29 -4.63
N GLY A 178 13.21 16.01 -4.43
CA GLY A 178 13.92 15.18 -5.40
C GLY A 178 13.05 14.65 -6.55
N GLY A 179 11.73 14.91 -6.54
CA GLY A 179 10.80 14.48 -7.59
C GLY A 179 10.32 13.03 -7.47
N GLY A 180 10.41 12.41 -6.29
CA GLY A 180 9.93 11.05 -6.03
C GLY A 180 9.25 10.89 -4.69
N LEU A 181 9.00 9.64 -4.27
CA LEU A 181 8.36 9.29 -3.01
C LEU A 181 9.23 8.33 -2.19
N VAL A 182 9.11 8.36 -0.86
CA VAL A 182 9.79 7.38 0.01
C VAL A 182 9.33 5.97 -0.35
N GLU A 183 8.06 5.82 -0.69
CA GLU A 183 7.42 4.56 -1.09
C GLU A 183 8.08 3.93 -2.33
N GLY A 184 8.66 4.74 -3.22
CA GLY A 184 9.42 4.25 -4.38
C GLY A 184 10.78 3.67 -3.99
N ILE A 185 11.45 4.25 -3.00
CA ILE A 185 12.71 3.75 -2.44
C ILE A 185 12.45 2.45 -1.65
N GLU A 186 11.39 2.44 -0.83
CA GLU A 186 10.95 1.24 -0.10
C GLU A 186 10.61 0.09 -1.06
N PHE A 187 9.94 0.39 -2.17
CA PHE A 187 9.68 -0.60 -3.22
C PHE A 187 10.97 -1.15 -3.83
N ALA A 188 11.93 -0.30 -4.20
CA ALA A 188 13.20 -0.75 -4.77
C ALA A 188 13.97 -1.65 -3.79
N ARG A 189 13.98 -1.31 -2.49
CA ARG A 189 14.56 -2.15 -1.44
C ARG A 189 13.87 -3.51 -1.35
N ALA A 190 12.53 -3.54 -1.38
CA ALA A 190 11.76 -4.79 -1.36
C ALA A 190 12.03 -5.67 -2.60
N ARG A 191 12.21 -5.09 -3.79
CA ARG A 191 12.58 -5.83 -5.00
C ARG A 191 13.93 -6.52 -4.86
N CYS A 192 14.92 -5.85 -4.29
CA CYS A 192 16.23 -6.45 -4.04
C CYS A 192 16.15 -7.63 -3.05
N LEU A 193 15.28 -7.56 -2.03
CA LEU A 193 15.04 -8.70 -1.14
C LEU A 193 14.42 -9.88 -1.88
N LEU A 194 13.44 -9.63 -2.76
CA LEU A 194 12.84 -10.66 -3.61
C LEU A 194 13.85 -11.30 -4.58
N ASP A 195 14.89 -10.57 -4.98
CA ASP A 195 15.94 -11.10 -5.85
C ASP A 195 16.84 -12.13 -5.15
N VAL A 196 16.95 -12.07 -3.81
CA VAL A 196 17.83 -12.95 -3.02
C VAL A 196 17.09 -13.95 -2.14
N VAL A 197 15.78 -13.81 -1.94
CA VAL A 197 15.01 -14.63 -0.98
C VAL A 197 15.04 -16.13 -1.29
N ALA A 198 15.12 -16.50 -2.58
CA ALA A 198 15.20 -17.90 -3.01
C ALA A 198 16.52 -18.59 -2.61
N ASP A 199 17.58 -17.82 -2.37
CA ASP A 199 18.86 -18.33 -1.85
C ASP A 199 18.82 -18.54 -0.33
N LEU A 200 17.82 -17.97 0.36
CA LEU A 200 17.68 -17.98 1.82
C LEU A 200 16.66 -19.01 2.31
N ALA A 201 15.62 -19.27 1.50
CA ALA A 201 14.57 -20.24 1.79
C ALA A 201 13.98 -20.79 0.48
N PRO A 202 13.41 -22.01 0.49
CA PRO A 202 12.62 -22.51 -0.63
C PRO A 202 11.49 -21.55 -0.98
N VAL A 203 11.53 -20.98 -2.18
CA VAL A 203 10.52 -20.06 -2.72
C VAL A 203 10.25 -20.40 -4.18
N ASP A 204 8.98 -20.59 -4.53
CA ASP A 204 8.52 -20.69 -5.92
C ASP A 204 8.25 -19.26 -6.44
N PRO A 205 8.97 -18.77 -7.47
CA PRO A 205 8.75 -17.43 -8.02
C PRO A 205 7.35 -17.24 -8.63
N GLY A 206 6.63 -18.33 -8.92
CA GLY A 206 5.24 -18.32 -9.35
C GLY A 206 4.21 -18.28 -8.21
N ARG A 207 4.63 -18.28 -6.94
CA ARG A 207 3.76 -18.36 -5.75
C ARG A 207 4.14 -17.34 -4.67
N ILE A 208 4.41 -16.11 -5.09
CA ILE A 208 4.71 -14.99 -4.19
C ILE A 208 3.46 -14.10 -4.06
N GLY A 209 2.93 -13.95 -2.85
CA GLY A 209 1.88 -12.99 -2.53
C GLY A 209 2.41 -11.76 -1.80
N MET A 210 1.56 -10.76 -1.68
CA MET A 210 1.79 -9.62 -0.80
C MET A 210 0.57 -9.36 0.07
N TRP A 211 0.81 -9.12 1.35
CA TRP A 211 -0.22 -8.71 2.29
C TRP A 211 0.33 -7.54 3.10
N GLY A 212 -0.43 -6.47 3.22
CA GLY A 212 -0.10 -5.45 4.21
C GLY A 212 -1.32 -4.77 4.78
N ARG A 213 -1.11 -4.21 5.98
CA ARG A 213 -2.12 -3.49 6.76
C ARG A 213 -1.80 -2.01 6.80
N SER A 214 -2.80 -1.15 6.61
CA SER A 214 -2.63 0.31 6.71
C SER A 214 -1.60 0.82 5.71
N TRP A 215 -0.47 1.37 6.16
CA TRP A 215 0.64 1.72 5.27
C TRP A 215 1.24 0.52 4.52
N GLY A 216 1.13 -0.69 5.06
CA GLY A 216 1.42 -1.91 4.31
C GLY A 216 0.37 -2.23 3.25
N GLY A 217 -0.89 -1.85 3.48
CA GLY A 217 -1.95 -1.90 2.47
C GLY A 217 -1.67 -0.92 1.33
N LEU A 218 -1.17 0.28 1.66
CA LEU A 218 -0.62 1.22 0.68
C LEU A 218 0.46 0.56 -0.17
N ALA A 219 1.48 -0.01 0.49
CA ALA A 219 2.57 -0.69 -0.20
C ALA A 219 2.04 -1.80 -1.12
N THR A 220 1.09 -2.61 -0.65
CA THR A 220 0.48 -3.68 -1.45
C THR A 220 -0.20 -3.13 -2.71
N GLN A 221 -1.04 -2.11 -2.55
CA GLN A 221 -1.72 -1.45 -3.66
C GLN A 221 -0.75 -0.76 -4.64
N TYR A 222 0.36 -0.22 -4.13
CA TYR A 222 1.30 0.59 -4.90
C TYR A 222 2.35 -0.25 -5.63
N TRP A 223 2.81 -1.34 -5.02
CA TRP A 223 3.93 -2.14 -5.51
C TRP A 223 3.48 -3.28 -6.41
N MET A 224 2.33 -3.91 -6.12
CA MET A 224 1.81 -4.99 -6.98
C MET A 224 1.68 -4.58 -8.45
N PRO A 225 1.17 -3.40 -8.83
CA PRO A 225 1.15 -2.95 -10.22
C PRO A 225 2.50 -3.01 -10.94
N LEU A 226 3.61 -2.90 -10.21
CA LEU A 226 4.96 -2.73 -10.75
C LEU A 226 5.86 -3.97 -10.56
N GLU A 227 5.48 -4.89 -9.69
CA GLU A 227 6.22 -6.13 -9.44
C GLU A 227 5.40 -7.35 -9.91
N PRO A 228 5.69 -7.89 -11.11
CA PRO A 228 4.93 -9.01 -11.69
C PRO A 228 5.10 -10.33 -10.94
N ARG A 229 6.16 -10.46 -10.11
CA ARG A 229 6.34 -11.62 -9.22
C ARG A 229 5.26 -11.71 -8.14
N LEU A 230 4.66 -10.59 -7.72
CA LEU A 230 3.55 -10.61 -6.76
C LEU A 230 2.27 -11.09 -7.45
N ARG A 231 1.89 -12.35 -7.21
CA ARG A 231 0.80 -13.05 -7.90
C ARG A 231 -0.57 -12.85 -7.27
N ALA A 232 -0.64 -12.68 -5.95
CA ALA A 232 -1.88 -12.42 -5.22
C ALA A 232 -1.67 -11.37 -4.12
N GLY A 233 -2.70 -10.57 -3.84
CA GLY A 233 -2.64 -9.43 -2.92
C GLY A 233 -3.71 -9.44 -1.84
N VAL A 234 -3.37 -8.96 -0.64
CA VAL A 234 -4.32 -8.59 0.42
C VAL A 234 -4.01 -7.17 0.90
N ILE A 235 -4.96 -6.25 0.68
CA ILE A 235 -4.88 -4.84 1.06
C ILE A 235 -5.80 -4.63 2.26
N SER A 236 -5.25 -4.66 3.47
CA SER A 236 -6.04 -4.47 4.71
C SER A 236 -6.01 -3.02 5.17
N SER A 237 -7.17 -2.47 5.51
CA SER A 237 -7.31 -1.17 6.19
C SER A 237 -6.60 -0.03 5.46
N TYR A 238 -6.74 0.08 4.13
CA TYR A 238 -6.11 1.16 3.35
C TYR A 238 -6.95 1.68 2.18
N PHE A 239 -7.47 0.77 1.35
CA PHE A 239 -8.24 1.10 0.15
C PHE A 239 -9.45 1.97 0.52
N ASN A 240 -9.66 3.07 -0.21
CA ASN A 240 -10.62 4.10 0.18
C ASN A 240 -11.12 4.93 -1.02
N GLU A 241 -12.20 5.68 -0.83
CA GLU A 241 -12.54 6.78 -1.73
C GLU A 241 -11.50 7.91 -1.55
N ARG A 242 -10.46 7.88 -2.39
CA ARG A 242 -9.23 8.65 -2.17
C ARG A 242 -9.42 10.15 -2.35
N LEU A 243 -10.37 10.58 -3.18
CA LEU A 243 -10.59 12.00 -3.46
C LEU A 243 -11.12 12.69 -2.20
N GLY A 244 -12.16 12.11 -1.58
CA GLY A 244 -12.72 12.54 -0.31
C GLY A 244 -11.72 12.44 0.82
N LYS A 245 -11.03 11.29 0.93
CA LYS A 245 -10.00 11.04 1.96
C LYS A 245 -8.90 12.10 1.99
N LEU A 246 -8.54 12.70 0.86
CA LEU A 246 -7.47 13.70 0.74
C LEU A 246 -7.95 15.15 0.63
N ALA A 247 -9.20 15.41 0.21
CA ALA A 247 -9.63 16.75 -0.17
C ALA A 247 -10.99 17.19 0.40
N VAL A 248 -11.77 16.30 1.00
CA VAL A 248 -13.12 16.61 1.50
C VAL A 248 -13.25 16.21 2.97
N PRO A 249 -13.14 17.17 3.90
CA PRO A 249 -13.46 16.95 5.30
C PRO A 249 -14.88 16.41 5.49
N ASP A 250 -15.01 15.34 6.25
CA ASP A 250 -16.27 14.67 6.56
C ASP A 250 -16.21 14.09 7.99
N PRO A 251 -17.27 14.22 8.81
CA PRO A 251 -17.25 13.69 10.17
C PRO A 251 -17.29 12.15 10.27
N ARG A 252 -17.57 11.43 9.18
CA ARG A 252 -17.71 9.96 9.16
C ARG A 252 -16.36 9.23 9.08
N TYR A 253 -15.30 9.91 8.65
CA TYR A 253 -13.96 9.35 8.51
C TYR A 253 -12.88 10.42 8.70
N THR A 254 -11.65 9.99 8.95
CA THR A 254 -10.52 10.92 9.07
C THR A 254 -10.11 11.45 7.70
N CYS A 255 -10.30 12.74 7.40
CA CYS A 255 -9.74 13.38 6.20
C CYS A 255 -8.28 13.77 6.43
N PHE A 256 -7.35 13.34 5.57
CA PHE A 256 -5.92 13.61 5.77
C PHE A 256 -5.54 15.09 5.66
N LEU A 257 -6.35 15.90 4.97
CA LEU A 257 -6.16 17.35 4.89
C LEU A 257 -6.17 18.01 6.28
N ASP A 258 -6.91 17.43 7.23
CA ASP A 258 -7.08 17.94 8.60
C ASP A 258 -6.15 17.25 9.62
N THR A 259 -5.24 16.40 9.16
CA THR A 259 -4.27 15.70 10.01
C THR A 259 -2.85 16.17 9.69
N PRO A 260 -1.86 15.92 10.57
CA PRO A 260 -0.47 16.24 10.24
C PRO A 260 0.14 15.29 9.16
N ALA A 261 -0.66 14.49 8.42
CA ALA A 261 -0.23 13.35 7.59
C ALA A 261 0.26 13.85 6.24
N PHE A 262 1.19 14.79 6.29
CA PHE A 262 1.74 15.41 5.12
C PHE A 262 2.30 14.36 4.16
N HIS A 263 2.95 13.31 4.68
CA HIS A 263 3.46 12.20 3.90
C HIS A 263 2.43 11.52 2.98
N ALA A 264 1.13 11.55 3.31
CA ALA A 264 0.06 10.98 2.49
C ALA A 264 -0.34 11.83 1.27
N HIS A 265 0.11 13.09 1.17
CA HIS A 265 -0.28 14.01 0.10
C HIS A 265 0.69 13.96 -1.09
N HIS A 266 0.73 12.81 -1.78
CA HIS A 266 1.69 12.60 -2.87
C HIS A 266 1.40 13.54 -4.07
N PRO A 267 2.39 14.37 -4.49
CA PRO A 267 2.23 15.23 -5.66
C PRO A 267 1.87 14.42 -6.92
N GLY A 268 0.76 14.79 -7.57
CA GLY A 268 0.31 14.16 -8.81
C GLY A 268 -0.57 12.93 -8.67
N LEU A 269 -0.80 12.39 -7.46
CA LEU A 269 -1.63 11.19 -7.24
C LEU A 269 -3.03 11.33 -7.86
N LEU A 270 -3.82 12.29 -7.38
CA LEU A 270 -5.18 12.56 -7.87
C LEU A 270 -5.24 13.26 -9.24
N ARG A 271 -4.11 13.32 -9.97
CA ARG A 271 -4.14 13.77 -11.36
C ARG A 271 -4.74 12.71 -12.27
N GLU A 272 -4.43 11.44 -12.01
CA GLU A 272 -4.85 10.30 -12.83
C GLU A 272 -5.08 9.00 -12.04
N PHE A 273 -4.78 8.96 -10.73
CA PHE A 273 -4.85 7.77 -9.90
C PHE A 273 -5.65 8.00 -8.60
N ALA A 274 -6.83 7.41 -8.54
CA ALA A 274 -7.60 7.12 -7.34
C ALA A 274 -7.44 5.64 -7.01
N ASP A 275 -7.95 5.18 -5.86
CA ASP A 275 -7.72 3.82 -5.40
C ASP A 275 -8.32 2.77 -6.35
N ALA A 276 -9.51 3.00 -6.92
CA ALA A 276 -10.07 2.08 -7.92
C ALA A 276 -9.20 1.99 -9.18
N ASP A 277 -8.61 3.12 -9.59
CA ASP A 277 -7.74 3.17 -10.75
C ASP A 277 -6.40 2.46 -10.50
N LEU A 278 -5.82 2.63 -9.31
CA LEU A 278 -4.62 1.90 -8.90
C LEU A 278 -4.86 0.41 -8.78
N LEU A 279 -5.96 0.00 -8.15
CA LEU A 279 -6.34 -1.40 -8.03
C LEU A 279 -6.50 -2.03 -9.42
N SER A 280 -7.08 -1.30 -10.38
CA SER A 280 -7.22 -1.77 -11.76
C SER A 280 -5.91 -2.10 -12.49
N LEU A 281 -4.76 -1.57 -12.05
CA LEU A 281 -3.46 -1.90 -12.63
C LEU A 281 -2.99 -3.31 -12.26
N ILE A 282 -3.55 -3.89 -11.20
CA ILE A 282 -3.25 -5.24 -10.71
C ILE A 282 -4.04 -6.30 -11.49
N CYS A 283 -5.23 -5.94 -11.98
CA CYS A 283 -6.08 -6.77 -12.82
C CYS A 283 -5.29 -7.37 -14.01
N PRO A 284 -5.43 -8.69 -14.29
CA PRO A 284 -6.41 -9.63 -13.74
C PRO A 284 -5.91 -10.45 -12.53
N ARG A 285 -4.78 -10.09 -11.91
CA ARG A 285 -4.24 -10.85 -10.76
C ARG A 285 -5.19 -10.81 -9.55
N PRO A 286 -5.24 -11.88 -8.74
CA PRO A 286 -6.05 -11.93 -7.53
C PRO A 286 -5.73 -10.85 -6.50
N VAL A 287 -6.74 -10.07 -6.06
CA VAL A 287 -6.61 -9.12 -4.93
C VAL A 287 -7.81 -9.15 -4.00
N MET A 288 -7.57 -9.19 -2.70
CA MET A 288 -8.59 -8.94 -1.69
C MET A 288 -8.35 -7.59 -1.01
N VAL A 289 -9.42 -6.82 -0.80
CA VAL A 289 -9.44 -5.64 0.05
C VAL A 289 -10.15 -6.02 1.36
N GLN A 290 -9.60 -5.63 2.51
CA GLN A 290 -10.26 -5.78 3.81
C GLN A 290 -10.51 -4.41 4.43
N HIS A 291 -11.70 -4.21 4.99
CA HIS A 291 -12.04 -2.98 5.71
C HIS A 291 -12.95 -3.29 6.90
N GLY A 292 -12.62 -2.73 8.06
CA GLY A 292 -13.40 -2.90 9.28
C GLY A 292 -14.61 -1.97 9.32
N TRP A 293 -15.76 -2.45 9.80
CA TRP A 293 -16.95 -1.60 9.99
C TRP A 293 -16.73 -0.45 10.98
N ALA A 294 -15.82 -0.63 11.94
CA ALA A 294 -15.45 0.38 12.93
C ALA A 294 -14.15 1.13 12.56
N ASP A 295 -13.59 0.89 11.37
CA ASP A 295 -12.39 1.59 10.91
C ASP A 295 -12.73 3.01 10.44
N ASP A 296 -12.23 4.02 11.16
CA ASP A 296 -12.49 5.42 10.89
C ASP A 296 -11.58 6.01 9.79
N ILE A 297 -10.69 5.22 9.19
CA ILE A 297 -9.93 5.69 8.04
C ILE A 297 -10.83 5.96 6.83
N GLY A 298 -11.98 5.30 6.71
CA GLY A 298 -12.86 5.40 5.55
C GLY A 298 -14.26 4.92 5.89
N TRP A 299 -15.26 5.56 5.30
CA TRP A 299 -16.65 5.15 5.53
C TRP A 299 -16.96 3.89 4.70
N PRO A 300 -17.39 2.78 5.31
CA PRO A 300 -17.52 1.49 4.60
C PRO A 300 -18.37 1.52 3.32
N ALA A 301 -19.39 2.37 3.26
CA ALA A 301 -20.22 2.51 2.06
C ALA A 301 -19.47 3.18 0.89
N GLU A 302 -18.62 4.17 1.16
CA GLU A 302 -17.77 4.81 0.15
C GLU A 302 -16.64 3.87 -0.29
N VAL A 303 -16.05 3.11 0.65
CA VAL A 303 -15.08 2.05 0.36
C VAL A 303 -15.69 0.99 -0.57
N ALA A 304 -16.90 0.52 -0.28
CA ALA A 304 -17.59 -0.45 -1.11
C ALA A 304 -17.91 0.09 -2.51
N ALA A 305 -18.35 1.34 -2.61
CA ALA A 305 -18.63 1.98 -3.89
C ALA A 305 -17.36 2.13 -4.75
N GLU A 306 -16.24 2.55 -4.15
CA GLU A 306 -14.95 2.65 -4.83
C GLU A 306 -14.44 1.26 -5.26
N PHE A 307 -14.64 0.25 -4.42
CA PHE A 307 -14.26 -1.12 -4.75
C PHE A 307 -15.04 -1.67 -5.95
N GLU A 308 -16.35 -1.43 -6.03
CA GLU A 308 -17.15 -1.87 -7.17
C GLU A 308 -16.70 -1.25 -8.50
N ARG A 309 -16.25 0.01 -8.48
CA ARG A 309 -15.63 0.66 -9.65
C ARG A 309 -14.38 -0.08 -10.13
N ALA A 310 -13.57 -0.59 -9.20
CA ALA A 310 -12.39 -1.39 -9.54
C ALA A 310 -12.77 -2.79 -10.02
N ARG A 311 -13.69 -3.45 -9.31
CA ARG A 311 -14.17 -4.82 -9.57
C ARG A 311 -14.74 -4.98 -10.97
N GLU A 312 -15.36 -3.93 -11.52
CA GLU A 312 -15.87 -3.92 -12.90
C GLU A 312 -14.83 -4.40 -13.92
N HIS A 313 -13.55 -4.06 -13.73
CA HIS A 313 -12.49 -4.44 -14.66
C HIS A 313 -12.24 -5.95 -14.68
N TRP A 314 -12.23 -6.60 -13.51
CA TRP A 314 -12.18 -8.06 -13.42
C TRP A 314 -13.44 -8.70 -13.98
N ALA A 315 -14.62 -8.14 -13.69
CA ALA A 315 -15.89 -8.67 -14.17
C ALA A 315 -15.98 -8.66 -15.71
N ARG A 316 -15.51 -7.58 -16.34
CA ARG A 316 -15.48 -7.46 -17.81
C ARG A 316 -14.51 -8.44 -18.48
N LEU A 317 -13.48 -8.90 -17.77
CA LEU A 317 -12.56 -9.96 -18.22
C LEU A 317 -13.03 -11.37 -17.84
N GLY A 318 -14.18 -11.52 -17.16
CA GLY A 318 -14.65 -12.84 -16.70
C GLY A 318 -13.93 -13.40 -15.47
N HIS A 319 -13.25 -12.53 -14.70
CA HIS A 319 -12.45 -12.89 -13.52
C HIS A 319 -12.96 -12.26 -12.23
N ALA A 320 -14.28 -12.07 -12.10
CA ALA A 320 -14.89 -11.44 -10.93
C ALA A 320 -14.59 -12.18 -9.60
N ASP A 321 -14.20 -13.46 -9.66
CA ASP A 321 -13.81 -14.26 -8.51
C ASP A 321 -12.37 -14.00 -8.03
N ARG A 322 -11.55 -13.32 -8.85
CA ARG A 322 -10.18 -12.88 -8.52
C ARG A 322 -10.14 -11.52 -7.82
N VAL A 323 -11.27 -10.97 -7.40
CA VAL A 323 -11.29 -9.72 -6.63
C VAL A 323 -12.41 -9.75 -5.60
N ARG A 324 -12.08 -9.45 -4.33
CA ARG A 324 -13.03 -9.52 -3.21
C ARG A 324 -12.86 -8.35 -2.26
N LEU A 325 -13.97 -7.82 -1.78
CA LEU A 325 -14.02 -6.94 -0.62
C LEU A 325 -14.50 -7.76 0.58
N GLU A 326 -13.74 -7.74 1.65
CA GLU A 326 -14.10 -8.28 2.95
C GLU A 326 -14.41 -7.13 3.90
N LEU A 327 -15.68 -7.03 4.32
CA LEU A 327 -16.09 -6.14 5.39
C LEU A 327 -16.21 -6.95 6.68
N HIS A 328 -15.31 -6.72 7.64
CA HIS A 328 -15.26 -7.45 8.90
C HIS A 328 -15.76 -6.58 10.06
N GLY A 329 -16.16 -7.20 11.18
CA GLY A 329 -16.72 -6.51 12.34
C GLY A 329 -15.73 -5.65 13.13
N GLY A 330 -14.45 -5.68 12.72
CA GLY A 330 -13.33 -5.04 13.38
C GLY A 330 -13.17 -3.54 13.15
N GLY A 331 -12.13 -2.99 13.77
CA GLY A 331 -11.66 -1.61 13.56
C GLY A 331 -10.54 -1.52 12.53
N HIS A 332 -9.51 -0.71 12.83
CA HIS A 332 -8.31 -0.54 12.00
C HIS A 332 -7.32 -1.71 12.12
N GLU A 333 -7.78 -2.92 11.79
CA GLU A 333 -7.07 -4.18 11.99
C GLU A 333 -7.15 -5.11 10.77
N ALA A 334 -6.31 -6.13 10.76
CA ALA A 334 -6.34 -7.19 9.74
C ALA A 334 -7.34 -8.29 10.10
N GLU A 335 -7.79 -9.05 9.11
CA GLU A 335 -8.67 -10.22 9.31
C GLU A 335 -7.96 -11.49 8.76
N PRO A 336 -7.17 -12.22 9.57
CA PRO A 336 -6.27 -13.25 9.06
C PRO A 336 -6.96 -14.42 8.36
N ASP A 337 -8.10 -14.89 8.87
CA ASP A 337 -8.76 -16.08 8.33
C ASP A 337 -9.13 -15.90 6.86
N SER A 338 -9.73 -14.76 6.52
CA SER A 338 -10.09 -14.44 5.14
C SER A 338 -8.86 -14.17 4.27
N ALA A 339 -7.81 -13.51 4.81
CA ALA A 339 -6.57 -13.21 4.09
C ALA A 339 -5.80 -14.47 3.71
N ILE A 340 -5.63 -15.38 4.67
CA ILE A 340 -4.89 -16.61 4.47
C ILE A 340 -5.65 -17.54 3.53
N THR A 341 -6.97 -17.66 3.70
CA THR A 341 -7.82 -18.44 2.76
C THR A 341 -7.73 -17.89 1.34
N TRP A 342 -7.64 -16.57 1.17
CA TRP A 342 -7.45 -15.94 -0.14
C TRP A 342 -6.09 -16.31 -0.74
N LEU A 343 -5.01 -16.19 0.03
CA LEU A 343 -3.65 -16.47 -0.42
C LEU A 343 -3.47 -17.96 -0.75
N GLU A 344 -4.04 -18.88 0.05
CA GLU A 344 -4.02 -20.33 -0.22
C GLU A 344 -4.72 -20.72 -1.52
N ARG A 345 -5.74 -19.96 -1.93
CA ARG A 345 -6.46 -20.22 -3.17
C ARG A 345 -5.65 -19.82 -4.40
N TRP A 346 -4.85 -18.75 -4.29
CA TRP A 346 -4.29 -18.05 -5.43
C TRP A 346 -2.76 -18.17 -5.56
N LEU A 347 -2.09 -18.78 -4.57
CA LEU A 347 -0.67 -19.15 -4.57
C LEU A 347 -0.56 -20.67 -4.39
#